data_AF-A0A060YU89-F1
#
_entry.id   AF-A0A060YU89-F1
#
_cell.length_a   1.000
_cell.length_b   1.000
_cell.length_c   1.000
_cell.angle_alpha   90.00
_cell.angle_beta   90.00
_cell.angle_gamma   90.00
#
_symmetry.space_group_name_H-M   'P 1'
#
loop_
_entity.id
_entity.type
_entity.pdbx_description
1 polymer ?
#
loop_
_entity_poly.entity_id
_entity_poly.type
_entity_poly.pdbx_seq_one_letter_code
_entity_poly.pdbx_strand_id
1 'polypeptide(L)' 'MEKKHTINFGAGPAKLPQSVLLQAQKELLDYNGSGVSVLEMSHRSSDFTKIMNTTENLLRELL' A
#
# COMPACT_ATOMS: atom_id res chain seq x y z
N MET A 1 -6.82 -26.02 2.44
CA MET A 1 -6.89 -25.75 0.98
C MET A 1 -5.56 -25.18 0.55
N GLU A 2 -4.89 -25.79 -0.43
CA GLU A 2 -3.74 -25.15 -1.07
C GLU A 2 -4.18 -23.85 -1.74
N LYS A 3 -3.46 -22.76 -1.49
CA LYS A 3 -3.68 -21.50 -2.19
C LYS A 3 -3.13 -21.65 -3.61
N LYS A 4 -4.01 -21.65 -4.61
CA LYS A 4 -3.62 -21.58 -6.02
C LYS A 4 -2.85 -20.27 -6.27
N HIS A 5 -1.57 -20.38 -6.62
CA HIS A 5 -0.77 -19.25 -7.07
C HIS A 5 -0.82 -19.16 -8.59
N THR A 6 -1.55 -18.18 -9.12
CA THR A 6 -1.60 -17.91 -10.56
C THR A 6 -0.50 -16.92 -10.94
N ILE A 7 0.28 -17.23 -11.96
CA ILE A 7 1.21 -16.27 -12.56
C ILE A 7 0.40 -15.33 -13.46
N ASN A 8 0.32 -14.05 -13.07
CA ASN A 8 -0.36 -13.02 -13.83
C ASN A 8 0.61 -12.33 -14.80
N PHE A 9 0.44 -12.59 -16.10
CA PHE A 9 1.18 -11.96 -17.21
C PHE A 9 0.46 -10.74 -17.83
N GLY A 10 -0.51 -10.16 -17.12
CA GLY A 10 -1.25 -8.99 -17.60
C GLY A 10 -0.34 -7.80 -17.91
N ALA A 11 -0.65 -7.09 -19.00
CA ALA A 11 0.17 -5.98 -19.50
C ALA A 11 -0.05 -4.65 -18.75
N GLY A 12 -1.13 -4.53 -17.95
CA GLY A 12 -1.51 -3.30 -17.25
C GLY A 12 -3.04 -3.16 -17.08
N PRO A 13 -3.58 -3.02 -15.86
CA PRO A 13 -2.92 -3.25 -14.56
C PRO A 13 -2.24 -4.63 -14.48
N ALA A 14 -1.19 -4.74 -13.66
CA ALA A 14 -0.28 -5.89 -13.64
C ALA A 14 -0.06 -6.46 -12.22
N LYS A 15 0.76 -7.51 -12.10
CA LYS A 15 1.09 -8.16 -10.82
C LYS A 15 1.82 -7.20 -9.88
N LEU A 16 1.37 -7.13 -8.64
CA LEU A 16 2.08 -6.48 -7.52
C LEU A 16 2.88 -7.51 -6.69
N PRO A 17 3.95 -7.09 -5.99
CA PRO A 17 4.63 -7.94 -5.01
C PRO A 17 3.67 -8.42 -3.92
N GLN A 18 3.73 -9.71 -3.56
CA GLN A 18 2.83 -10.29 -2.56
C GLN A 18 3.02 -9.67 -1.17
N SER A 19 4.24 -9.28 -0.82
CA SER A 19 4.54 -8.59 0.45
C SER A 19 3.77 -7.28 0.60
N VAL A 20 3.69 -6.48 -0.46
CA VAL A 20 2.94 -5.21 -0.48
C VAL A 20 1.44 -5.46 -0.29
N LEU A 21 0.88 -6.45 -0.98
CA LEU A 21 -0.53 -6.82 -0.83
C LEU A 21 -0.86 -7.30 0.59
N LEU A 22 0.03 -8.09 1.21
CA LEU A 22 -0.16 -8.57 2.58
C LEU A 22 -0.06 -7.42 3.61
N GLN A 23 0.84 -6.47 3.40
CA GLN A 23 0.92 -5.29 4.27
C GLN A 23 -0.35 -4.43 4.13
N ALA A 24 -0.78 -4.12 2.92
CA ALA A 24 -2.00 -3.38 2.67
C ALA A 24 -3.23 -4.09 3.29
N GLN A 25 -3.31 -5.42 3.19
CA GLN A 25 -4.36 -6.21 3.83
C GLN A 25 -4.33 -6.07 5.36
N LYS A 26 -3.14 -6.17 5.98
CA LYS A 26 -2.98 -6.09 7.44
C LYS A 26 -3.42 -4.74 8.00
N GLU A 27 -3.13 -3.66 7.27
CA GLU A 27 -3.36 -2.27 7.69
C GLU A 27 -4.66 -1.68 7.13
N LEU A 28 -5.45 -2.45 6.38
CA LEU A 28 -6.61 -1.91 5.65
C LEU A 28 -7.65 -1.26 6.56
N LEU A 29 -7.90 -1.86 7.73
CA LEU A 29 -8.90 -1.37 8.69
C LEU A 29 -8.32 -0.42 9.74
N ASP A 30 -7.02 -0.52 9.99
CA ASP A 30 -6.31 0.33 10.94
C ASP A 30 -4.89 0.55 10.42
N TYR A 31 -4.67 1.74 9.86
CA TYR A 31 -3.35 2.13 9.42
C TYR A 31 -2.50 2.48 10.63
N ASN A 32 -1.51 1.63 10.91
CA ASN A 32 -0.48 1.86 11.92
C ASN A 32 -1.00 2.25 13.32
N GLY A 33 -2.14 1.71 13.75
CA GLY A 33 -2.73 1.99 15.06
C GLY A 33 -3.43 3.35 15.16
N SER A 34 -3.76 3.99 14.03
CA SER A 34 -4.52 5.24 13.99
C SER A 34 -6.01 5.05 14.31
N GLY A 35 -6.49 3.81 14.29
CA GLY A 35 -7.90 3.46 14.50
C GLY A 35 -8.79 3.73 13.29
N VAL A 36 -8.21 4.09 12.15
CA VAL A 36 -8.94 4.34 10.88
C VAL A 36 -8.17 3.76 9.69
N SER A 37 -8.89 3.46 8.61
CA SER A 37 -8.30 3.07 7.34
C SER A 37 -7.57 4.24 6.69
N VAL A 38 -6.50 3.96 5.93
CA VAL A 38 -5.90 4.94 5.00
C VAL A 38 -6.93 5.50 4.01
N LEU A 39 -7.96 4.71 3.68
CA LEU A 39 -9.05 5.12 2.78
C LEU A 39 -10.00 6.17 3.41
N GLU A 40 -9.97 6.31 4.73
CA GLU A 40 -10.82 7.23 5.50
C GLU A 40 -10.04 8.46 5.99
N MET A 41 -8.72 8.46 5.81
CA MET A 41 -7.86 9.56 6.24
C MET A 41 -8.09 10.83 5.43
N SER A 42 -8.13 11.96 6.12
CA SER A 42 -8.02 13.26 5.45
C SER A 42 -6.67 13.36 4.75
N HIS A 43 -6.67 13.79 3.48
CA HIS A 43 -5.45 14.08 2.72
C HIS A 43 -4.57 15.17 3.35
N ARG A 44 -5.11 15.95 4.30
CA ARG A 44 -4.39 16.98 5.05
C ARG A 44 -3.93 16.52 6.43
N SER A 45 -4.28 15.30 6.83
CA SER A 45 -3.81 14.74 8.10
C SER A 45 -2.30 14.61 8.09
N SER A 46 -1.69 14.69 9.28
CA SER A 46 -0.26 14.50 9.44
C SER A 46 0.18 13.10 8.97
N ASP A 47 -0.63 12.07 9.23
CA ASP A 47 -0.32 10.70 8.84
C ASP A 47 -0.38 10.49 7.33
N PHE A 48 -1.41 11.01 6.63
CA PHE A 48 -1.44 10.95 5.17
C PHE A 48 -0.33 11.78 4.54
N THR A 49 -0.01 12.94 5.11
CA THR A 49 1.09 13.79 4.64
C THR A 49 2.44 13.08 4.75
N LYS A 50 2.67 12.30 5.82
CA LYS A 50 3.87 11.44 5.94
C LYS A 50 3.93 10.41 4.82
N ILE A 51 2.81 9.72 4.51
CA ILE A 51 2.75 8.75 3.40
C ILE A 51 3.18 9.40 2.08
N MET A 52 2.62 10.58 1.78
CA MET A 52 2.94 11.30 0.54
C MET A 52 4.41 11.72 0.47
N ASN A 53 4.93 12.33 1.53
CA ASN A 53 6.32 12.78 1.57
C ASN A 53 7.31 11.61 1.46
N THR A 54 7.03 10.50 2.16
CA THR A 54 7.85 9.28 2.06
C THR A 54 7.80 8.69 0.65
N THR A 55 6.62 8.66 0.02
CA THR A 55 6.46 8.16 -1.35
C THR A 55 7.28 8.99 -2.34
N GLU A 56 7.21 10.32 -2.25
CA GLU A 56 7.98 11.22 -3.11
C GLU A 56 9.49 11.05 -2.91
N ASN A 57 9.94 10.98 -1.65
CA ASN A 57 11.36 10.81 -1.34
C ASN A 57 11.90 9.48 -1.84
N LEU A 58 11.16 8.37 -1.66
CA LEU A 58 11.58 7.05 -2.16
C LEU A 58 11.68 7.02 -3.68
N LEU A 59 10.77 7.70 -4.38
CA LEU A 59 10.83 7.80 -5.83
C LEU A 59 12.07 8.57 -6.29
N ARG A 60 12.42 9.67 -5.60
CA ARG A 60 13.61 10.50 -5.86
C ARG A 60 14.92 9.81 -5.48
N GLU A 61 14.90 8.90 -4.51
CA GLU A 61 16.07 8.11 -4.14
C GLU A 61 16.36 7.03 -5.18
N LEU A 62 15.32 6.45 -5.77
CA LEU A 62 15.43 5.35 -6.72
C LEU A 62 15.85 5.80 -8.14
N LEU A 63 15.49 7.03 -8.54
CA LEU A 63 15.62 7.57 -9.91
C LEU A 63 16.46 8.84 -9.93
#